data_AF-A0A0K9ND20-F1
#
_entry.id   AF-A0A0K9ND20-F1
#
_cell.length_a   1.000
_cell.length_b   1.000
_cell.length_c   1.000
_cell.angle_alpha   90.00
_cell.angle_beta   90.00
_cell.angle_gamma   90.00
#
_symmetry.space_group_name_H-M   'P 1'
#
loop_
_entity.id
_entity.type
_entity.pdbx_description
1 polymer ?
#
loop_
_entity_poly.entity_id
_entity_poly.type
_entity_poly.pdbx_seq_one_letter_code
_entity_poly.pdbx_strand_id
1 'polypeptide(L)'
;MHMEHHIPQKGECYRHFKGNRYQVLAVASHSETAQQLVVYEGLYGEHPVYARPLEQFMSRVDREKYPDTAQEFRFQLEGEDGDPIGEERSLIMEFLDLDTKEEKVEFLQRERMNMTEDFLSAAAMSLDYVENSEDLDLRYEGLMHYLKTLIRFENRRGR
;
A
#
# COMPACT_ATOMS: atom_id res chain seq x y z
N MET A 1 6.36 27.73 -21.35
CA MET A 1 5.24 27.24 -20.52
C MET A 1 5.89 26.67 -19.26
N HIS A 2 5.85 27.40 -18.15
CA HIS A 2 6.38 26.90 -16.88
C HIS A 2 5.38 25.90 -16.33
N MET A 3 5.64 24.61 -16.50
CA MET A 3 4.92 23.59 -15.74
C MET A 3 5.51 23.64 -14.34
N GLU A 4 4.70 24.06 -13.36
CA GLU A 4 4.98 23.86 -11.94
C GLU A 4 5.07 22.34 -11.70
N HIS A 5 6.28 21.81 -11.82
CA HIS A 5 6.57 20.45 -11.42
C HIS A 5 6.74 20.46 -9.90
N HIS A 6 5.89 19.73 -9.20
CA HIS A 6 6.10 19.38 -7.80
C HIS A 6 7.50 18.77 -7.66
N ILE A 7 8.37 19.41 -6.88
CA ILE A 7 9.69 18.87 -6.56
C ILE A 7 9.52 18.00 -5.31
N PRO A 8 9.98 16.74 -5.32
CA PRO A 8 9.88 15.89 -4.16
C PRO A 8 10.47 16.52 -2.91
N GLN A 9 9.80 16.34 -1.79
CA GLN A 9 10.23 16.78 -0.49
C GLN A 9 10.72 15.60 0.33
N LYS A 10 11.64 15.89 1.25
CA LYS A 10 12.11 14.90 2.21
C LYS A 10 10.94 14.38 3.04
N GLY A 11 10.82 13.05 3.13
CA GLY A 11 9.75 12.37 3.87
C GLY A 11 8.59 11.93 2.99
N GLU A 12 8.48 12.40 1.75
CA GLU A 12 7.43 11.97 0.84
C GLU A 12 7.61 10.51 0.42
N CYS A 13 6.52 9.76 0.45
CA CYS A 13 6.47 8.37 0.01
C CYS A 13 6.00 8.29 -1.44
N TYR A 14 6.63 7.45 -2.23
CA TYR A 14 6.33 7.23 -3.63
C TYR A 14 6.19 5.75 -3.93
N ARG A 15 5.15 5.41 -4.68
CA ARG A 15 4.96 4.07 -5.23
C ARG A 15 5.48 4.01 -6.65
N HIS A 16 6.40 3.08 -6.92
CA HIS A 16 6.82 2.80 -8.27
C HIS A 16 5.76 1.97 -8.99
N PHE A 17 5.57 2.17 -10.29
CA PHE A 17 4.56 1.45 -11.09
C PHE A 17 4.72 -0.09 -11.09
N LYS A 18 5.86 -0.60 -10.64
CA LYS A 18 6.14 -2.03 -10.45
C LYS A 18 5.75 -2.56 -9.06
N GLY A 19 5.13 -1.74 -8.21
CA GLY A 19 4.63 -2.12 -6.88
C GLY A 19 5.49 -1.71 -5.70
N ASN A 20 6.82 -1.57 -5.87
CA ASN A 20 7.72 -1.21 -4.77
C ASN A 20 7.50 0.21 -4.26
N ARG A 21 7.61 0.40 -2.94
CA ARG A 21 7.49 1.68 -2.25
C ARG A 21 8.86 2.27 -1.93
N TYR A 22 8.93 3.59 -1.96
CA TYR A 22 10.16 4.36 -1.76
C TYR A 22 9.87 5.61 -0.94
N GLN A 23 10.83 6.07 -0.14
CA GLN A 23 10.73 7.33 0.59
C GLN A 23 11.84 8.29 0.14
N VAL A 24 11.50 9.55 -0.09
CA VAL A 24 12.46 10.57 -0.48
C VAL A 24 13.25 11.03 0.73
N LEU A 25 14.58 10.95 0.63
CA LEU A 25 15.51 11.38 1.66
C LEU A 25 15.93 12.83 1.45
N ALA A 26 16.20 13.21 0.20
CA ALA A 26 16.60 14.56 -0.18
C ALA A 26 16.51 14.76 -1.69
N VAL A 27 16.48 16.03 -2.11
CA VAL A 27 16.83 16.42 -3.49
C VAL A 27 18.23 17.03 -3.45
N ALA A 28 19.17 16.40 -4.15
CA ALA A 28 20.56 16.83 -4.23
C ALA A 28 20.84 17.51 -5.57
N SER A 29 21.88 18.35 -5.62
CA SER A 29 22.42 18.89 -6.87
C SER A 29 23.65 18.09 -7.26
N HIS A 30 23.68 17.56 -8.48
CA HIS A 30 24.84 16.89 -9.03
C HIS A 30 25.98 17.91 -9.23
N SER A 31 27.12 17.71 -8.57
CA SER A 31 28.18 18.71 -8.49
C SER A 31 28.82 19.05 -9.84
N GLU A 32 28.85 18.09 -10.77
CA GLU A 32 29.50 18.28 -12.08
C GLU A 32 28.55 18.85 -13.14
N THR A 33 27.26 18.56 -13.05
CA THR A 33 26.28 18.93 -14.09
C THR A 33 25.23 19.93 -13.63
N ALA A 34 25.22 20.25 -12.33
CA ALA A 34 24.18 21.04 -11.65
C ALA A 34 22.75 20.48 -11.79
N GLN A 35 22.59 19.24 -12.29
CA GLN A 35 21.28 18.60 -12.42
C GLN A 35 20.72 18.19 -11.06
N GLN A 36 19.40 18.32 -10.87
CA GLN A 36 18.74 17.86 -9.66
C GLN A 36 18.58 16.33 -9.66
N LEU A 37 18.97 15.71 -8.56
CA LEU A 37 18.84 14.28 -8.29
C LEU A 37 17.92 14.08 -7.10
N VAL A 38 16.95 13.18 -7.22
CA VAL A 38 16.14 12.69 -6.10
C VAL A 38 16.91 11.54 -5.46
N VAL A 39 17.21 11.68 -4.17
CA VAL A 39 17.80 10.63 -3.33
C VAL A 39 16.67 10.00 -2.54
N TYR A 40 16.48 8.69 -2.69
CA TYR A 40 15.35 7.97 -2.10
C TYR A 40 15.77 6.57 -1.65
N GLU A 41 15.14 6.06 -0.60
CA GLU A 41 15.33 4.70 -0.10
C GLU A 41 14.18 3.79 -0.52
N GLY A 42 14.47 2.51 -0.76
CA GLY A 42 13.45 1.48 -0.92
C GLY A 42 12.90 1.06 0.44
N LEU A 43 11.59 1.03 0.60
CA LEU A 43 10.91 0.55 1.81
C LEU A 43 10.77 -0.98 1.78
N TYR A 44 11.85 -1.68 1.48
CA TYR A 44 11.91 -3.15 1.37
C TYR A 44 13.34 -3.66 1.62
N GLY A 45 13.45 -4.92 2.04
CA GLY A 45 14.75 -5.57 2.25
C GLY A 45 15.65 -4.80 3.22
N GLU A 46 16.90 -4.54 2.83
CA GLU A 46 17.91 -3.80 3.62
C GLU A 46 17.86 -2.27 3.42
N HIS A 47 16.71 -1.72 3.01
CA HIS A 47 16.55 -0.28 2.76
C HIS A 47 17.58 0.30 1.77
N PRO A 48 17.65 -0.23 0.52
CA PRO A 48 18.63 0.24 -0.44
C PRO A 48 18.37 1.69 -0.85
N VAL A 49 19.45 2.49 -0.93
CA VAL A 49 19.38 3.91 -1.30
C VAL A 49 19.78 4.12 -2.75
N TYR A 50 19.00 4.94 -3.46
CA TYR A 50 19.18 5.25 -4.88
C TYR A 50 19.23 6.76 -5.12
N ALA A 51 19.86 7.15 -6.22
CA ALA A 51 19.81 8.51 -6.74
C ALA A 51 19.36 8.48 -8.21
N ARG A 52 18.44 9.37 -8.58
CA ARG A 52 17.92 9.44 -9.95
C ARG A 52 17.67 10.88 -10.38
N PRO A 53 17.92 11.25 -11.66
CA PRO A 53 17.55 12.58 -12.17
C PRO A 53 16.08 12.91 -11.91
N LEU A 54 15.82 14.12 -11.42
CA LEU A 54 14.49 14.61 -11.06
C LEU A 54 13.50 14.44 -12.21
N GLU A 55 13.89 14.82 -13.43
CA GLU A 55 13.06 14.69 -14.63
C GLU A 55 12.68 13.24 -14.93
N GLN A 56 13.59 12.28 -14.65
CA GLN A 56 13.30 10.87 -14.84
C GLN A 56 12.45 10.28 -13.71
N PHE A 57 12.63 10.77 -12.48
CA PHE A 57 11.82 10.38 -11.34
C PHE A 57 10.35 10.81 -11.56
N MET A 58 10.14 12.03 -12.03
CA MET A 58 8.81 12.59 -12.36
C MET A 58 8.28 12.19 -13.75
N SER A 59 8.95 11.27 -14.44
CA SER A 59 8.54 10.87 -15.79
C SER A 59 7.30 9.97 -15.77
N ARG A 60 6.49 10.07 -16.82
CA ARG A 60 5.34 9.17 -17.04
C ARG A 60 5.78 7.74 -17.31
N VAL A 61 4.91 6.78 -17.00
CA VAL A 61 5.09 5.39 -17.41
C VAL A 61 5.07 5.34 -18.93
N ASP A 62 5.99 4.56 -19.50
CA ASP A 62 6.03 4.26 -20.92
C ASP A 62 4.88 3.28 -21.25
N ARG A 63 3.74 3.82 -21.70
CA ARG A 63 2.55 3.01 -22.00
C ARG A 63 2.71 2.13 -23.25
N GLU A 64 3.69 2.40 -24.11
CA GLU A 64 4.00 1.50 -25.23
C GLU A 64 4.67 0.21 -24.73
N LYS A 65 5.51 0.32 -23.70
CA LYS A 65 6.14 -0.84 -23.04
C LYS A 65 5.28 -1.49 -21.98
N TYR A 66 4.40 -0.72 -21.33
CA TYR A 66 3.58 -1.16 -20.21
C TYR A 66 2.11 -0.73 -20.40
N PRO A 67 1.36 -1.34 -21.34
CA PRO A 67 0.01 -0.92 -21.67
C PRO A 67 -1.01 -1.19 -20.55
N ASP A 68 -0.80 -2.22 -19.74
CA ASP A 68 -1.71 -2.63 -18.65
C ASP A 68 -1.49 -1.88 -17.33
N THR A 69 -0.59 -0.88 -17.31
CA THR A 69 -0.30 -0.14 -16.07
C THR A 69 -1.35 0.95 -15.84
N ALA A 70 -2.14 0.80 -14.76
CA ALA A 70 -3.11 1.81 -14.32
C ALA A 70 -2.44 3.12 -13.84
N GLN A 71 -1.20 3.04 -13.35
CA GLN A 71 -0.45 4.19 -12.84
C GLN A 71 0.10 5.07 -13.98
N GLU A 72 -0.08 6.39 -13.89
CA GLU A 72 0.33 7.32 -14.96
C GLU A 72 1.81 7.74 -14.87
N PHE A 73 2.35 7.87 -13.66
CA PHE A 73 3.72 8.29 -13.40
C PHE A 73 4.60 7.11 -12.99
N ARG A 74 5.90 7.14 -13.30
CA ARG A 74 6.83 6.10 -12.86
C ARG A 74 6.86 5.97 -11.34
N PHE A 75 6.81 7.11 -10.65
CA PHE A 75 6.71 7.25 -9.21
C PHE A 75 5.47 8.10 -8.92
N GLN A 76 4.49 7.52 -8.25
CA GLN A 76 3.27 8.20 -7.84
C GLN A 76 3.44 8.62 -6.37
N LEU A 77 3.28 9.92 -6.07
CA LEU A 77 3.28 10.42 -4.70
C LEU A 77 2.12 9.78 -3.94
N GLU A 78 2.43 9.13 -2.84
CA GLU A 78 1.47 8.76 -1.80
C GLU A 78 1.37 10.00 -0.88
N GLY A 79 0.21 10.65 -0.83
CA GLY A 79 0.05 12.06 -0.40
C GLY A 79 0.63 12.45 0.97
N GLU A 80 0.88 13.76 1.16
CA GLU A 80 1.35 14.40 2.41
C GLU A 80 0.34 14.38 3.57
N ASP A 81 -0.85 13.79 3.39
CA ASP A 81 -1.60 13.16 4.49
C ASP A 81 -0.90 11.84 4.88
N GLY A 82 0.37 11.99 5.27
CA GLY A 82 1.35 10.97 5.60
C GLY A 82 1.02 10.26 6.90
N ASP A 83 -0.17 9.69 6.94
CA ASP A 83 -0.38 8.45 7.63
C ASP A 83 0.02 7.36 6.61
N PRO A 84 1.21 6.72 6.74
CA PRO A 84 1.50 5.47 6.01
C PRO A 84 0.47 4.37 6.31
N ILE A 85 -0.39 4.65 7.27
CA ILE A 85 -1.58 3.94 7.66
C ILE A 85 -2.79 4.64 6.98
N GLY A 86 -2.69 5.08 5.72
CA GLY A 86 -3.76 5.79 5.00
C GLY A 86 -4.60 4.86 4.13
N GLU A 87 -3.96 4.03 3.30
CA GLU A 87 -4.65 2.93 2.61
C GLU A 87 -4.94 1.79 3.59
N GLU A 88 -4.00 1.43 4.48
CA GLU A 88 -4.22 0.42 5.52
C GLU A 88 -5.14 0.90 6.65
N ARG A 89 -4.97 2.15 7.16
CA ARG A 89 -6.02 3.09 7.68
C ARG A 89 -7.37 2.89 7.06
N SER A 90 -7.45 3.18 5.77
CA SER A 90 -8.72 3.19 5.07
C SER A 90 -9.33 1.80 5.07
N LEU A 91 -8.54 0.75 4.81
CA LEU A 91 -9.02 -0.61 4.79
C LEU A 91 -9.41 -1.12 6.17
N ILE A 92 -8.60 -0.89 7.21
CA ILE A 92 -8.95 -1.32 8.56
C ILE A 92 -10.10 -0.50 9.12
N MET A 93 -10.16 0.81 8.87
CA MET A 93 -11.28 1.65 9.30
C MET A 93 -12.57 1.22 8.60
N GLU A 94 -12.53 1.04 7.28
CA GLU A 94 -13.68 0.53 6.51
C GLU A 94 -14.08 -0.85 7.04
N PHE A 95 -13.13 -1.76 7.25
CA PHE A 95 -13.40 -3.08 7.81
C PHE A 95 -14.03 -3.03 9.20
N LEU A 96 -13.53 -2.16 10.09
CA LEU A 96 -14.03 -2.00 11.45
C LEU A 96 -15.44 -1.40 11.48
N ASP A 97 -15.76 -0.49 10.55
CA ASP A 97 -17.07 0.14 10.40
C ASP A 97 -18.15 -0.81 9.86
N LEU A 98 -17.79 -1.99 9.33
CA LEU A 98 -18.75 -3.00 8.89
C LEU A 98 -19.48 -3.64 10.08
N ASP A 99 -20.81 -3.60 10.04
CA ASP A 99 -21.71 -4.07 11.10
C ASP A 99 -21.85 -5.60 11.14
N THR A 100 -21.86 -6.26 9.98
CA THR A 100 -22.09 -7.71 9.89
C THR A 100 -20.85 -8.49 9.49
N LYS A 101 -20.82 -9.77 9.88
CA LYS A 101 -19.71 -10.67 9.52
C LYS A 101 -19.75 -11.01 8.04
N GLU A 102 -20.93 -11.04 7.44
CA GLU A 102 -21.18 -11.18 6.01
C GLU A 102 -20.51 -10.04 5.23
N GLU A 103 -20.75 -8.79 5.62
CA GLU A 103 -20.09 -7.62 5.01
C GLU A 103 -18.57 -7.69 5.14
N LYS A 104 -18.06 -8.08 6.33
CA LYS A 104 -16.63 -8.28 6.54
C LYS A 104 -16.06 -9.35 5.59
N VAL A 105 -16.77 -10.44 5.35
CA VAL A 105 -16.34 -11.47 4.37
C VAL A 105 -16.33 -10.94 2.94
N GLU A 106 -17.36 -10.18 2.53
CA GLU A 106 -17.42 -9.57 1.19
C GLU A 106 -16.30 -8.55 0.97
N PHE A 107 -16.07 -7.69 1.97
CA PHE A 107 -14.95 -6.76 1.98
C PHE A 107 -13.61 -7.49 1.82
N LEU A 108 -13.40 -8.54 2.61
CA LEU A 108 -12.15 -9.30 2.54
C LEU A 108 -11.92 -9.92 1.16
N GLN A 109 -12.99 -10.38 0.50
CA GLN A 109 -12.90 -10.93 -0.86
C GLN A 109 -12.62 -9.84 -1.90
N ARG A 110 -13.24 -8.67 -1.77
CA ARG A 110 -13.07 -7.53 -2.69
C ARG A 110 -11.64 -7.02 -2.68
N GLU A 111 -11.06 -6.85 -1.49
CA GLU A 111 -9.76 -6.22 -1.29
C GLU A 111 -8.59 -7.22 -1.18
N ARG A 112 -8.80 -8.50 -1.56
CA ARG A 112 -7.79 -9.57 -1.41
C ARG A 112 -6.40 -9.18 -1.94
N MET A 113 -6.34 -8.48 -3.08
CA MET A 113 -5.07 -8.11 -3.72
C MET A 113 -4.36 -6.91 -3.06
N ASN A 114 -5.06 -6.18 -2.19
CA ASN A 114 -4.57 -4.99 -1.51
C ASN A 114 -4.23 -5.23 -0.03
N MET A 115 -4.46 -6.45 0.47
CA MET A 115 -4.18 -6.79 1.87
C MET A 115 -2.71 -7.02 2.14
N THR A 116 -2.32 -6.57 3.33
CA THR A 116 -0.98 -6.67 3.89
C THR A 116 -1.00 -7.53 5.15
N GLU A 117 0.18 -7.87 5.65
CA GLU A 117 0.35 -8.55 6.94
C GLU A 117 -0.19 -7.72 8.10
N ASP A 118 -0.01 -6.40 8.07
CA ASP A 118 -0.44 -5.49 9.14
C ASP A 118 -1.97 -5.36 9.18
N PHE A 119 -2.63 -5.25 8.02
CA PHE A 119 -4.10 -5.28 7.94
C PHE A 119 -4.66 -6.58 8.53
N LEU A 120 -4.13 -7.74 8.11
CA LEU A 120 -4.62 -9.04 8.61
C LEU A 120 -4.42 -9.18 10.12
N SER A 121 -3.28 -8.71 10.64
CA SER A 121 -3.01 -8.67 12.09
C SER A 121 -4.07 -7.84 12.83
N ALA A 122 -4.34 -6.62 12.34
CA ALA A 122 -5.32 -5.72 12.95
C ALA A 122 -6.75 -6.26 12.87
N ALA A 123 -7.14 -6.81 11.71
CA ALA A 123 -8.44 -7.44 11.51
C ALA A 123 -8.63 -8.65 12.43
N ALA A 124 -7.61 -9.51 12.54
CA ALA A 124 -7.61 -10.66 13.45
C ALA A 124 -7.76 -10.23 14.92
N MET A 125 -7.00 -9.21 15.36
CA MET A 125 -7.11 -8.65 16.71
C MET A 125 -8.51 -8.10 16.99
N SER A 126 -9.12 -7.41 16.02
CA SER A 126 -10.48 -6.86 16.19
C SER A 126 -11.58 -7.93 16.30
N LEU A 127 -11.29 -9.15 15.83
CA LEU A 127 -12.18 -10.30 15.84
C LEU A 127 -11.86 -11.31 16.95
N ASP A 128 -10.90 -11.00 17.83
CA ASP A 128 -10.36 -11.94 18.83
C ASP A 128 -9.90 -13.27 18.20
N TYR A 129 -9.43 -13.22 16.94
CA TYR A 129 -8.90 -14.38 16.22
C TYR A 129 -7.40 -14.51 16.47
N VAL A 130 -6.98 -15.68 16.96
CA VAL A 130 -5.56 -16.00 17.14
C VAL A 130 -5.01 -16.54 15.83
N GLU A 131 -4.09 -15.79 15.26
CA GLU A 131 -3.38 -16.16 14.05
C GLU A 131 -2.21 -17.10 14.35
N ASN A 132 -2.02 -18.12 13.50
CA ASN A 132 -1.05 -19.19 13.75
C ASN A 132 -0.11 -19.46 12.56
N SER A 133 -0.06 -18.55 11.59
CA SER A 133 0.71 -18.73 10.34
C SER A 133 1.53 -17.48 10.04
N GLU A 134 2.75 -17.68 9.55
CA GLU A 134 3.62 -16.62 9.03
C GLU A 134 3.39 -16.37 7.53
N ASP A 135 2.63 -17.24 6.85
CA ASP A 135 2.27 -17.10 5.43
C ASP A 135 0.98 -16.29 5.25
N LEU A 136 1.05 -15.23 4.43
CA LEU A 136 -0.05 -14.27 4.21
C LEU A 136 -1.32 -14.92 3.64
N ASP A 137 -1.20 -15.81 2.65
CA ASP A 137 -2.36 -16.48 2.06
C ASP A 137 -3.02 -17.40 3.09
N LEU A 138 -2.24 -18.13 3.89
CA LEU A 138 -2.77 -18.98 4.95
C LEU A 138 -3.43 -18.17 6.08
N ARG A 139 -2.89 -16.99 6.42
CA ARG A 139 -3.48 -16.04 7.37
C ARG A 139 -4.86 -15.57 6.89
N TYR A 140 -4.93 -15.14 5.63
CA TYR A 140 -6.18 -14.73 4.98
C TYR A 140 -7.22 -15.87 4.96
N GLU A 141 -6.84 -17.07 4.52
CA GLU A 141 -7.74 -18.23 4.48
C GLU A 141 -8.24 -18.61 5.89
N GLY A 142 -7.38 -18.51 6.91
CA GLY A 142 -7.73 -18.75 8.31
C GLY A 142 -8.78 -17.77 8.83
N LEU A 143 -8.56 -16.47 8.61
CA LEU A 143 -9.50 -15.40 9.00
C LEU A 143 -10.85 -15.54 8.29
N MET A 144 -10.82 -15.82 6.98
CA MET A 144 -12.01 -16.07 6.17
C MET A 144 -12.81 -17.27 6.67
N HIS A 145 -12.14 -18.37 6.98
CA HIS A 145 -12.78 -19.56 7.51
C HIS A 145 -13.39 -19.32 8.89
N TYR A 146 -12.71 -18.55 9.75
CA TYR A 146 -13.19 -18.16 11.06
C TYR A 146 -14.50 -17.36 10.96
N LEU A 147 -14.53 -16.29 10.15
CA LEU A 147 -15.72 -15.47 9.93
C LEU A 147 -16.91 -16.29 9.39
N LYS A 148 -16.68 -17.14 8.37
CA LYS A 148 -17.71 -18.04 7.83
C LYS A 148 -18.24 -19.01 8.87
N THR A 149 -17.37 -19.47 9.77
CA THR A 149 -17.76 -20.36 10.86
C THR A 149 -18.66 -19.62 11.87
N LEU A 150 -18.31 -18.38 12.25
CA LEU A 150 -19.14 -17.54 13.12
C LEU A 150 -20.53 -17.27 12.53
N ILE A 151 -20.60 -16.89 11.25
CA ILE A 151 -21.86 -16.71 10.51
C ILE A 151 -22.74 -17.95 10.61
N ARG A 152 -22.15 -19.14 10.43
CA ARG A 152 -22.87 -20.42 10.53
C ARG A 152 -23.40 -20.68 11.93
N PHE A 153 -22.70 -20.27 12.98
CA PHE A 153 -23.14 -20.43 14.37
C PHE A 153 -24.21 -19.42 14.78
N GLU A 154 -24.13 -18.17 14.33
CA GLU A 154 -25.14 -17.14 14.63
C GLU A 154 -26.49 -17.44 13.96
N ASN A 155 -26.47 -17.91 12.71
CA ASN A 155 -27.67 -18.37 12.01
C ASN A 155 -28.37 -19.57 12.68
N ARG A 156 -27.67 -20.31 13.56
CA ARG A 156 -28.26 -21.40 14.35
C ARG A 156 -28.84 -20.96 15.68
N ARG A 157 -28.50 -19.77 16.19
CA ARG A 157 -29.04 -19.21 17.45
C ARG A 157 -30.25 -18.31 17.21
N GLY A 158 -30.44 -17.79 16.00
CA GLY A 158 -31.56 -16.93 15.61
C GLY A 158 -32.82 -17.66 15.11
N ARG A 159 -32.98 -18.95 15.42
CA ARG A 159 -34.18 -19.74 15.11
C ARG A 159 -34.72 -20.44 16.35
#